data_AF-A0A3N9TZ09-F1
#
_entry.id   AF-A0A3N9TZ09-F1
#
_cell.length_a   1.000
_cell.length_b   1.000
_cell.length_c   1.000
_cell.angle_alpha   90.00
_cell.angle_beta   90.00
_cell.angle_gamma   90.00
#
_symmetry.space_group_name_H-M   'P 1'
#
loop_
_entity.id
_entity.type
_entity.pdbx_description
1 polymer ?
#
loop_
_entity_poly.entity_id
_entity_poly.type
_entity_poly.pdbx_seq_one_letter_code
_entity_poly.pdbx_strand_id
1 'polypeptide(L)'
;MIERSFHTTFDQEFTTMHDPIAARADAIHDALIDMERDASAEELFPLGYLIPQIPLVVDQLDYDPSEVTSDDFDAVFHEWLDGAFAQDGMSDADQSAVRALFNQACAKAPAP
;
A
#
# COMPACT_ATOMS: atom_id res chain seq x y z
N MET A 1 -17.58 22.78 50.68
CA MET A 1 -17.87 21.35 50.86
C MET A 1 -19.19 21.08 50.18
N ILE A 2 -19.32 20.35 49.07
CA ILE A 2 -18.46 19.37 48.41
C ILE A 2 -18.56 19.60 46.89
N GLU A 3 -17.43 19.49 46.21
CA GLU A 3 -17.24 19.54 44.75
C GLU A 3 -17.70 18.25 44.05
N ARG A 4 -18.13 18.40 42.78
CA ARG A 4 -17.99 17.49 41.61
C ARG A 4 -18.59 16.08 41.73
N SER A 5 -19.35 15.61 40.75
CA SER A 5 -18.74 15.03 39.54
C SER A 5 -19.73 14.96 38.38
N PHE A 6 -19.47 15.75 37.33
CA PHE A 6 -19.84 15.37 35.98
C PHE A 6 -18.81 14.35 35.53
N HIS A 7 -19.19 13.07 35.44
CA HIS A 7 -18.37 12.05 34.81
C HIS A 7 -18.74 12.03 33.32
N THR A 8 -18.29 13.05 32.61
CA THR A 8 -18.10 12.97 31.16
C THR A 8 -16.75 12.30 30.97
N THR A 9 -16.75 10.99 30.73
CA THR A 9 -15.59 10.32 30.13
C THR A 9 -16.06 9.82 28.78
N PHE A 10 -16.13 10.77 27.84
CA PHE A 10 -16.12 10.49 26.42
C PHE A 10 -14.74 10.89 25.90
N ASP A 11 -13.69 10.41 26.56
CA ASP A 11 -12.35 10.38 25.96
C ASP A 11 -12.26 9.12 25.10
N GLN A 12 -13.07 9.10 24.03
CA GLN A 12 -12.57 8.49 22.81
C GLN A 12 -11.56 9.50 22.27
N GLU A 13 -10.31 9.36 22.69
CA GLU A 13 -9.19 9.81 21.88
C GLU A 13 -9.29 9.06 20.55
N PHE A 14 -10.10 9.57 19.64
CA PHE A 14 -9.86 9.46 18.20
C PHE A 14 -8.60 10.28 17.93
N THR A 15 -7.46 9.83 18.47
CA THR A 15 -6.22 10.00 17.74
C THR A 15 -6.53 9.45 16.36
N THR A 16 -6.39 10.30 15.36
CA THR A 16 -6.49 9.90 13.95
C THR A 16 -5.38 8.86 13.79
N MET A 17 -5.71 7.59 14.04
CA MET A 17 -4.72 6.52 14.05
C MET A 17 -4.22 6.44 12.62
N HIS A 18 -3.00 6.92 12.42
CA HIS A 18 -2.36 6.94 11.12
C HIS A 18 -2.25 5.50 10.67
N ASP A 19 -3.05 5.11 9.68
CA ASP A 19 -3.06 3.76 9.15
C ASP A 19 -1.73 3.53 8.41
N PRO A 20 -0.81 2.69 8.95
CA PRO A 20 0.53 2.54 8.40
C PRO A 20 0.51 1.89 7.01
N ILE A 21 -0.47 1.03 6.75
CA ILE A 21 -0.63 0.32 5.48
C ILE A 21 -1.17 1.27 4.44
N ALA A 22 -2.26 2.00 4.74
CA ALA A 22 -2.83 2.95 3.81
C ALA A 22 -1.82 4.06 3.45
N ALA A 23 -1.09 4.58 4.44
CA ALA A 23 -0.05 5.58 4.21
C ALA A 23 1.08 5.06 3.30
N ARG A 24 1.51 3.81 3.50
CA ARG A 24 2.53 3.18 2.65
C ARG A 24 2.03 2.96 1.24
N ALA A 25 0.80 2.47 1.10
CA ALA A 25 0.18 2.22 -0.19
C ALA A 25 0.03 3.50 -1.01
N ASP A 26 -0.44 4.59 -0.39
CA ASP A 26 -0.53 5.92 -1.03
C ASP A 26 0.85 6.38 -1.52
N ALA A 27 1.88 6.28 -0.66
CA ALA A 27 3.24 6.67 -1.00
C ALA A 27 3.83 5.87 -2.19
N ILE A 28 3.54 4.56 -2.25
CA ILE A 28 3.95 3.71 -3.38
C ILE A 28 3.16 4.03 -4.64
N HIS A 29 1.84 4.24 -4.52
CA HIS A 29 0.99 4.60 -5.64
C HIS A 29 1.47 5.89 -6.30
N ASP A 30 1.75 6.93 -5.51
CA ASP A 30 2.29 8.20 -6.02
C ASP A 30 3.65 8.00 -6.71
N ALA A 31 4.54 7.17 -6.14
CA ALA A 31 5.81 6.83 -6.76
C ALA A 31 5.63 6.10 -8.11
N LEU A 32 4.64 5.21 -8.23
CA LEU A 32 4.32 4.52 -9.48
C LEU A 32 3.77 5.48 -10.54
N ILE A 33 2.91 6.43 -10.16
CA ILE A 33 2.40 7.48 -11.06
C ILE A 33 3.55 8.34 -11.58
N ASP A 34 4.47 8.74 -10.71
CA ASP A 34 5.65 9.50 -11.12
C ASP A 34 6.57 8.67 -12.04
N MET A 35 6.73 7.38 -11.78
CA MET A 35 7.48 6.47 -12.65
C MET A 35 6.83 6.32 -14.03
N GLU A 36 5.50 6.23 -14.12
CA GLU A 36 4.77 6.13 -15.39
C GLU A 36 4.97 7.36 -16.29
N ARG A 37 5.04 8.55 -15.72
CA ARG A 37 5.23 9.80 -16.48
C ARG A 37 6.53 9.84 -17.26
N ASP A 38 7.58 9.23 -16.72
CA ASP A 38 8.92 9.20 -17.31
C ASP A 38 9.26 7.83 -17.94
N ALA A 39 8.29 6.91 -17.99
CA ALA A 39 8.50 5.53 -18.40
C ALA A 39 8.86 5.37 -19.88
N SER A 40 9.74 4.41 -20.15
CA SER A 40 9.92 3.87 -21.50
C SER A 40 8.73 3.01 -21.92
N ALA A 41 8.61 2.75 -23.22
CA ALA A 41 7.51 1.92 -23.75
C ALA A 41 7.48 0.50 -23.17
N GLU A 42 8.64 -0.04 -22.78
CA GLU A 42 8.78 -1.38 -22.19
C GLU A 42 8.27 -1.42 -20.74
N GLU A 43 8.25 -0.28 -20.05
CA GLU A 43 7.80 -0.15 -18.65
C GLU A 43 6.29 0.16 -18.54
N LEU A 44 5.65 0.59 -19.62
CA LEU A 44 4.24 0.98 -19.59
C LEU A 44 3.29 -0.18 -19.25
N PHE A 45 3.57 -1.40 -19.75
CA PHE A 45 2.74 -2.56 -19.40
C PHE A 45 2.86 -2.91 -17.91
N PRO A 46 4.06 -3.11 -17.34
CA PRO A 46 4.18 -3.42 -15.92
C PRO A 46 3.63 -2.31 -15.00
N LEU A 47 3.84 -1.04 -15.34
CA LEU A 47 3.30 0.09 -14.56
C LEU A 47 1.78 0.16 -14.65
N GLY A 48 1.22 0.02 -15.85
CA GLY A 48 -0.23 -0.04 -16.05
C GLY A 48 -0.89 -1.23 -15.37
N TYR A 49 -0.13 -2.31 -15.11
CA TYR A 49 -0.59 -3.43 -14.29
C TYR A 49 -0.55 -3.12 -12.78
N LEU A 50 0.52 -2.47 -12.29
CA LEU A 50 0.72 -2.20 -10.86
C LEU A 50 -0.20 -1.12 -10.30
N ILE A 51 -0.28 0.02 -10.97
CA ILE A 51 -0.98 1.22 -10.48
C ILE A 51 -2.41 0.91 -10.00
N PRO A 52 -3.28 0.25 -10.77
CA PRO A 52 -4.65 -0.03 -10.33
C PRO A 52 -4.75 -1.08 -9.22
N GLN A 53 -3.71 -1.90 -9.00
CA GLN A 53 -3.72 -2.95 -7.99
C GLN A 53 -3.52 -2.40 -6.58
N ILE A 54 -2.77 -1.32 -6.40
CA ILE A 54 -2.50 -0.73 -5.07
C ILE A 54 -3.79 -0.43 -4.29
N PRO A 55 -4.72 0.40 -4.80
CA PRO A 55 -5.97 0.68 -4.08
C PRO A 55 -6.84 -0.58 -3.94
N LEU A 56 -6.82 -1.48 -4.93
CA LEU A 56 -7.59 -2.72 -4.90
C LEU A 56 -7.15 -3.68 -3.78
N VAL A 57 -5.85 -3.74 -3.49
CA VAL A 57 -5.30 -4.56 -2.41
C VAL A 57 -5.68 -3.95 -1.08
N VAL A 58 -5.45 -2.64 -0.89
CA VAL A 58 -5.78 -1.95 0.37
C VAL A 58 -7.26 -2.16 0.73
N ASP A 59 -8.17 -2.04 -0.24
CA ASP A 59 -9.61 -2.26 -0.03
C ASP A 59 -9.98 -3.70 0.36
N GLN A 60 -9.12 -4.68 0.06
CA GLN A 60 -9.36 -6.10 0.33
C GLN A 60 -8.63 -6.64 1.56
N LEU A 61 -7.67 -5.90 2.10
CA LEU A 61 -6.95 -6.32 3.29
C LEU A 61 -7.84 -6.19 4.53
N ASP A 62 -7.86 -7.25 5.32
CA ASP A 62 -8.49 -7.28 6.64
C ASP A 62 -7.37 -7.32 7.70
N TYR A 63 -7.17 -6.20 8.40
CA TYR A 63 -6.09 -6.02 9.37
C TYR A 63 -6.49 -5.01 10.46
N ASP A 64 -5.80 -5.10 11.60
CA ASP A 64 -5.84 -4.07 12.65
C ASP A 64 -4.67 -3.09 12.43
N PRO A 65 -4.91 -1.78 12.19
CA PRO A 65 -3.84 -0.81 11.97
C PRO A 65 -2.88 -0.64 13.15
N SER A 66 -3.23 -1.13 14.35
CA SER A 66 -2.36 -1.13 15.53
C SER A 66 -1.40 -2.32 15.63
N GLU A 67 -1.60 -3.36 14.81
CA GLU A 67 -0.79 -4.59 14.79
C GLU A 67 0.18 -4.67 13.60
N VAL A 68 0.18 -3.66 12.72
CA VAL A 68 0.95 -3.63 11.47
C VAL A 68 1.89 -2.43 11.42
N THR A 69 2.86 -2.54 10.54
CA THR A 69 3.82 -1.51 10.16
C THR A 69 3.69 -1.22 8.67
N SER A 70 4.24 -0.10 8.21
CA SER A 70 4.24 0.22 6.79
C SER A 70 4.99 -0.81 5.94
N ASP A 71 6.07 -1.40 6.46
CA ASP A 71 6.83 -2.42 5.73
C ASP A 71 6.02 -3.70 5.46
N ASP A 72 4.95 -3.95 6.23
CA ASP A 72 4.10 -5.12 6.03
C ASP A 72 3.31 -5.03 4.71
N PHE A 73 3.00 -3.81 4.22
CA PHE A 73 2.31 -3.66 2.94
C PHE A 73 3.16 -4.15 1.76
N ASP A 74 4.45 -3.83 1.74
CA ASP A 74 5.36 -4.22 0.66
C ASP A 74 5.41 -5.77 0.51
N ALA A 75 5.47 -6.48 1.64
CA ALA A 75 5.47 -7.94 1.67
C ALA A 75 4.12 -8.53 1.22
N VAL A 76 3.02 -8.02 1.79
CA VAL A 76 1.65 -8.43 1.45
C VAL A 76 1.36 -8.22 -0.04
N PHE A 77 1.81 -7.11 -0.61
CA PHE A 77 1.59 -6.81 -2.02
C PHE A 77 2.38 -7.77 -2.93
N HIS A 78 3.57 -8.21 -2.53
CA HIS A 78 4.30 -9.25 -3.27
C HIS A 78 3.58 -10.59 -3.32
N GLU A 79 2.94 -10.98 -2.21
CA GLU A 79 2.13 -12.20 -2.13
C GLU A 79 0.85 -12.06 -2.96
N TRP A 80 0.22 -10.88 -2.93
CA TRP A 80 -0.92 -10.57 -3.80
C TRP A 80 -0.57 -10.75 -5.28
N LEU A 81 0.58 -10.22 -5.70
CA LEU A 81 1.05 -10.35 -7.08
C LEU A 81 1.23 -11.82 -7.50
N ASP A 82 1.71 -12.71 -6.62
CA ASP A 82 1.81 -14.15 -6.96
C ASP A 82 0.45 -14.75 -7.33
N GLY A 83 -0.59 -14.39 -6.58
CA GLY A 83 -1.97 -14.81 -6.86
C GLY A 83 -2.50 -14.22 -8.16
N ALA A 84 -2.30 -12.91 -8.37
CA ALA A 84 -2.77 -12.20 -9.56
C ALA A 84 -2.09 -12.73 -10.84
N PHE A 85 -0.78 -12.92 -10.82
CA PHE A 85 -0.02 -13.46 -11.95
C PHE A 85 -0.48 -14.86 -12.34
N ALA A 86 -0.73 -15.73 -11.36
CA ALA A 86 -1.21 -17.09 -11.60
C ALA A 86 -2.60 -17.10 -12.23
N GLN A 87 -3.49 -16.19 -11.80
CA GLN A 87 -4.85 -16.07 -12.35
C GLN A 87 -4.83 -15.53 -13.79
N ASP A 88 -3.98 -14.55 -14.06
CA ASP A 88 -3.86 -13.90 -15.37
C ASP A 88 -3.03 -14.71 -16.38
N GLY A 89 -2.33 -15.76 -15.93
CA GLY A 89 -1.42 -16.53 -16.77
C GLY A 89 -0.22 -15.71 -17.25
N MET A 90 0.27 -14.80 -16.40
CA MET A 90 1.35 -13.87 -16.75
C MET A 90 2.67 -14.60 -16.97
N SER A 91 3.44 -14.19 -17.99
CA SER A 91 4.74 -14.81 -18.30
C SER A 91 5.79 -14.49 -17.24
N ASP A 92 6.76 -15.38 -17.01
CA ASP A 92 7.83 -15.16 -16.02
C ASP A 92 8.62 -13.85 -16.27
N ALA A 93 8.79 -13.48 -17.55
CA ALA A 93 9.48 -12.24 -17.92
C ALA A 93 8.67 -11.01 -17.47
N ASP A 94 7.35 -11.02 -17.71
CA ASP A 94 6.47 -9.94 -17.29
C ASP A 94 6.33 -9.87 -15.78
N GLN A 95 6.21 -11.02 -15.10
CA GLN A 95 6.20 -11.10 -13.64
C GLN A 95 7.47 -10.48 -13.04
N SER A 96 8.64 -10.80 -13.62
CA SER A 96 9.91 -10.23 -13.17
C SER A 96 9.98 -8.73 -13.41
N ALA A 97 9.47 -8.23 -14.53
CA ALA A 97 9.43 -6.80 -14.83
C ALA A 97 8.50 -6.04 -13.86
N VAL A 98 7.31 -6.58 -13.60
CA VAL A 98 6.36 -6.03 -12.63
C VAL A 98 6.98 -5.98 -11.23
N ARG A 99 7.59 -7.06 -10.75
CA ARG A 99 8.24 -7.09 -9.43
C ARG A 99 9.39 -6.09 -9.34
N ALA A 100 10.18 -5.95 -10.40
CA ALA A 100 11.30 -5.00 -10.43
C ALA A 100 10.82 -3.55 -10.29
N LEU A 101 9.76 -3.16 -11.00
CA LEU A 101 9.20 -1.81 -10.90
C LEU A 101 8.50 -1.57 -9.56
N PHE A 102 7.81 -2.55 -9.00
CA PHE A 102 7.25 -2.43 -7.66
C PHE A 102 8.35 -2.18 -6.61
N ASN A 103 9.42 -2.97 -6.63
CA ASN A 103 10.57 -2.79 -5.73
C ASN A 103 11.21 -1.39 -5.88
N GLN A 104 11.29 -0.90 -7.12
CA GLN A 104 11.79 0.43 -7.38
C GLN A 104 10.85 1.52 -6.84
N ALA A 105 9.54 1.33 -6.94
CA ALA A 105 8.56 2.24 -6.34
C ALA A 105 8.67 2.24 -4.81
N CYS A 106 8.78 1.07 -4.16
CA CYS A 106 9.03 0.95 -2.72
C CYS A 106 10.27 1.73 -2.25
N ALA A 107 11.35 1.69 -3.05
CA ALA A 107 12.60 2.40 -2.73
C ALA A 107 12.52 3.92 -2.98
N LYS A 108 11.62 4.39 -3.86
CA LYS A 108 11.39 5.81 -4.15
C LYS A 108 10.35 6.43 -3.21
N ALA A 109 9.39 5.63 -2.78
CA ALA A 109 8.34 6.05 -1.87
C ALA A 109 8.97 6.46 -0.53
N PRO A 110 8.60 7.63 0.02
CA PRO A 110 9.09 8.04 1.32
C PRO A 110 8.79 6.96 2.36
N ALA A 111 9.78 6.69 3.23
CA ALA A 111 9.50 5.95 4.44
C ALA A 111 8.53 6.79 5.30
N PRO A 112 7.56 6.16 5.97
CA PRO A 112 6.64 6.84 6.89
C PRO A 112 7.38 7.59 8.01
#